data_AF-M4T9T0-F1
#
_entry.id   AF-M4T9T0-F1
#
_cell.length_a   1.000
_cell.length_b   1.000
_cell.length_c   1.000
_cell.angle_alpha   90.00
_cell.angle_beta   90.00
_cell.angle_gamma   90.00
#
_symmetry.space_group_name_H-M   'P 1'
#
loop_
_entity.id
_entity.type
_entity.pdbx_description
1 polymer ?
#
loop_
_entity_poly.entity_id
_entity_poly.type
_entity_poly.pdbx_seq_one_letter_code
_entity_poly.pdbx_strand_id
1 'polypeptide(L)'
;CKRRCKGLFEGITDAKLQELRAEYAAGTLEEGKDETFVKNFSLPFTEVTKAAIRKSIARPYAAAISLDNDISEQSTAIQNAREKARRHLKKAVFGSQEAALADKAADDVNSDFGDVKAAGKLTFVGCSCDSCCNPSSAQPKTAGDGLALDIICLWSGGNGAGTSAAKFCTKSALSGVQAITTGDDGAIKTANYKTLLATCRSQKEATALTLTAATLAAAARGVTGHLDSNWRTGTAAPTSSGRAEKQNHYLGVHVYNAGTTATCDAEANDPHSTNGKGVCVNYEHRFHFDEGIP
;
A
#
# COMPACT_ATOMS: atom_id res chain seq x y z
N CYS A 1 26.13 -28.46 -15.45
CA CYS A 1 27.12 -27.43 -15.04
C CYS A 1 26.36 -26.18 -14.57
N LYS A 2 26.08 -26.06 -13.27
CA LYS A 2 24.99 -25.26 -12.68
C LYS A 2 25.43 -23.89 -12.08
N ARG A 3 26.43 -23.20 -12.66
CA ARG A 3 27.07 -22.00 -12.06
C ARG A 3 27.60 -20.91 -13.02
N ARG A 4 27.23 -20.87 -14.31
CA ARG A 4 27.89 -19.96 -15.29
C ARG A 4 27.11 -18.72 -15.76
N CYS A 5 26.06 -18.29 -15.06
CA CYS A 5 25.13 -17.27 -15.59
C CYS A 5 24.92 -16.05 -14.68
N LYS A 6 25.95 -15.56 -13.96
CA LYS A 6 25.81 -14.35 -13.13
C LYS A 6 26.83 -13.29 -13.57
N GLY A 7 26.34 -12.13 -14.01
CA GLY A 7 27.15 -10.93 -14.31
C GLY A 7 27.60 -10.72 -15.77
N LEU A 8 27.05 -11.44 -16.76
CA LEU A 8 27.48 -11.33 -18.16
C LEU A 8 26.64 -10.35 -19.02
N PHE A 9 25.62 -9.69 -18.45
CA PHE A 9 24.55 -9.04 -19.21
C PHE A 9 24.07 -7.72 -18.59
N GLU A 10 24.97 -6.77 -18.34
CA GLU A 10 24.57 -5.37 -18.08
C GLU A 10 24.94 -4.50 -19.30
N GLY A 11 23.94 -3.91 -19.97
CA GLY A 11 24.12 -2.70 -20.78
C GLY A 11 24.15 -2.81 -22.32
N ILE A 12 23.49 -3.80 -22.94
CA ILE A 12 23.44 -3.90 -24.41
C ILE A 12 22.01 -3.61 -24.92
N THR A 13 21.88 -2.59 -25.76
CA THR A 13 20.64 -2.15 -26.41
C THR A 13 20.55 -2.68 -27.84
N ASP A 14 19.37 -2.62 -28.47
CA ASP A 14 19.18 -3.00 -29.89
C ASP A 14 20.16 -2.31 -30.85
N ALA A 15 20.56 -1.07 -30.53
CA ALA A 15 21.58 -0.34 -31.28
C ALA A 15 22.95 -1.03 -31.20
N LYS A 16 23.38 -1.47 -30.00
CA LYS A 16 24.60 -2.27 -29.82
C LYS A 16 24.50 -3.66 -30.46
N LEU A 17 23.29 -4.19 -30.64
CA LEU A 17 23.05 -5.44 -31.35
C LEU A 17 23.28 -5.27 -32.87
N GLN A 18 22.83 -4.15 -33.43
CA GLN A 18 23.11 -3.77 -34.82
C GLN A 18 24.60 -3.48 -35.03
N GLU A 19 25.22 -2.79 -34.08
CA GLU A 19 26.65 -2.52 -34.05
C GLU A 19 27.45 -3.83 -33.99
N LEU A 20 27.13 -4.78 -33.10
CA LEU A 20 27.77 -6.10 -33.05
C LEU A 20 27.59 -6.92 -34.33
N ARG A 21 26.43 -6.82 -34.99
CA ARG A 21 26.23 -7.46 -36.31
C ARG A 21 27.06 -6.80 -37.40
N ALA A 22 27.19 -5.48 -37.36
CA ALA A 22 28.06 -4.73 -38.26
C ALA A 22 29.53 -5.03 -37.99
N GLU A 23 29.96 -5.13 -36.73
CA GLU A 23 31.31 -5.51 -36.31
C GLU A 23 31.66 -6.95 -36.66
N TYR A 24 30.70 -7.87 -36.51
CA TYR A 24 30.87 -9.27 -36.89
C TYR A 24 30.92 -9.44 -38.42
N ALA A 25 30.16 -8.61 -39.16
CA ALA A 25 30.20 -8.56 -40.62
C ALA A 25 31.48 -7.90 -41.16
N ALA A 26 31.95 -6.82 -40.54
CA ALA A 26 33.13 -6.07 -40.95
C ALA A 26 34.44 -6.74 -40.49
N GLY A 27 34.42 -7.37 -39.31
CA GLY A 27 35.61 -7.94 -38.68
C GLY A 27 36.71 -6.91 -38.51
N THR A 28 36.41 -5.66 -38.12
CA THR A 28 37.39 -4.60 -37.92
C THR A 28 37.14 -3.83 -36.62
N LEU A 29 38.23 -3.40 -35.98
CA LEU A 29 38.25 -2.37 -34.94
C LEU A 29 37.75 -1.05 -35.53
N GLU A 30 36.75 -0.44 -34.92
CA GLU A 30 36.47 0.99 -35.09
C GLU A 30 36.68 1.67 -33.73
N GLU A 31 36.96 2.98 -33.75
CA GLU A 31 37.34 3.77 -32.57
C GLU A 31 36.31 3.67 -31.44
N GLY A 32 36.79 3.36 -30.22
CA GLY A 32 35.97 3.28 -29.01
C GLY A 32 35.80 1.89 -28.40
N LYS A 33 36.42 0.84 -28.97
CA LYS A 33 36.29 -0.55 -28.47
C LYS A 33 37.23 -0.87 -27.32
N ASP A 34 36.73 -1.69 -26.40
CA ASP A 34 37.47 -2.28 -25.29
C ASP A 34 38.66 -3.12 -25.82
N GLU A 35 39.87 -2.58 -25.67
CA GLU A 35 41.13 -3.22 -26.09
C GLU A 35 41.29 -4.64 -25.52
N THR A 36 40.69 -4.89 -24.36
CA THR A 36 40.68 -6.20 -23.69
C THR A 36 39.90 -7.22 -24.49
N PHE A 37 38.75 -6.83 -25.05
CA PHE A 37 37.91 -7.71 -25.86
C PHE A 37 38.62 -8.09 -27.16
N VAL A 38 39.21 -7.11 -27.84
CA VAL A 38 39.91 -7.31 -29.12
C VAL A 38 41.13 -8.23 -28.96
N LYS A 39 41.90 -8.04 -27.88
CA LYS A 39 43.06 -8.87 -27.56
C LYS A 39 42.66 -10.29 -27.14
N ASN A 40 41.63 -10.44 -26.31
CA ASN A 40 41.15 -11.74 -25.85
C ASN A 40 40.57 -12.61 -26.97
N PHE A 41 39.98 -11.98 -27.99
CA PHE A 41 39.39 -12.68 -29.12
C PHE A 41 40.24 -12.66 -30.39
N SER A 42 41.46 -12.09 -30.35
CA SER A 42 42.39 -12.02 -31.50
C SER A 42 41.74 -11.49 -32.78
N LEU A 43 40.96 -10.41 -32.63
CA LEU A 43 40.34 -9.71 -33.76
C LEU A 43 41.38 -8.83 -34.47
N PRO A 44 41.34 -8.69 -35.80
CA PRO A 44 40.32 -9.20 -36.71
C PRO A 44 40.55 -10.67 -37.12
N PHE A 45 39.47 -11.46 -37.21
CA PHE A 45 39.55 -12.83 -37.74
C PHE A 45 39.85 -12.83 -39.24
N THR A 46 40.65 -13.80 -39.72
CA THR A 46 40.81 -14.06 -41.16
C THR A 46 39.51 -14.57 -41.77
N GLU A 47 39.30 -14.41 -43.08
CA GLU A 47 38.07 -14.87 -43.77
C GLU A 47 37.82 -16.38 -43.61
N VAL A 48 38.89 -17.17 -43.60
CA VAL A 48 38.82 -18.63 -43.35
C VAL A 48 38.32 -18.91 -41.93
N THR A 49 38.84 -18.18 -40.93
CA THR A 49 38.41 -18.31 -39.54
C THR A 49 36.98 -17.82 -39.34
N LYS A 50 36.60 -16.70 -39.96
CA LYS A 50 35.21 -16.21 -39.98
C LYS A 50 34.26 -17.28 -40.52
N ALA A 51 34.57 -17.87 -41.68
CA ALA A 51 33.75 -18.92 -42.28
C ALA A 51 33.63 -20.17 -41.40
N ALA A 52 34.72 -20.57 -40.74
CA ALA A 52 34.78 -21.74 -39.87
C ALA A 52 33.96 -21.58 -38.56
N ILE A 53 33.96 -20.37 -37.97
CA ILE A 53 33.28 -20.14 -36.69
C ILE A 53 31.82 -19.66 -36.86
N ARG A 54 31.45 -19.13 -38.04
CA ARG A 54 30.12 -18.52 -38.30
C ARG A 54 28.95 -19.44 -37.95
N LYS A 55 29.00 -20.71 -38.36
CA LYS A 55 27.96 -21.70 -37.98
C LYS A 55 27.95 -21.99 -36.49
N SER A 56 29.14 -22.09 -35.89
CA SER A 56 29.36 -22.46 -34.50
C SER A 56 28.84 -21.39 -33.52
N ILE A 57 28.94 -20.12 -33.90
CA ILE A 57 28.49 -19.00 -33.07
C ILE A 57 27.09 -18.51 -33.39
N ALA A 58 26.57 -18.76 -34.60
CA ALA A 58 25.24 -18.31 -35.00
C ALA A 58 24.14 -18.84 -34.08
N ARG A 59 24.21 -20.12 -33.69
CA ARG A 59 23.20 -20.74 -32.81
C ARG A 59 23.25 -20.21 -31.37
N PRO A 60 24.41 -20.14 -30.69
CA PRO A 60 24.52 -19.46 -29.39
C PRO A 60 24.12 -17.99 -29.42
N TYR A 61 24.46 -17.26 -30.48
CA TYR A 61 24.12 -15.84 -30.64
C TYR A 61 22.62 -15.63 -30.80
N ALA A 62 21.95 -16.41 -31.65
CA ALA A 62 20.50 -16.36 -31.79
C ALA A 62 19.77 -16.73 -30.48
N ALA A 63 20.28 -17.72 -29.74
CA ALA A 63 19.76 -18.09 -28.43
C ALA A 63 19.95 -16.98 -27.38
N ALA A 64 21.10 -16.29 -27.41
CA ALA A 64 21.36 -15.16 -26.52
C ALA A 64 20.42 -13.98 -26.79
N ILE A 65 20.18 -13.64 -28.06
CA ILE A 65 19.22 -12.59 -28.45
C ILE A 65 17.81 -12.95 -27.97
N SER A 66 17.37 -14.19 -28.21
CA SER A 66 16.04 -14.62 -27.78
C SER A 66 15.88 -14.48 -26.27
N LEU A 67 16.89 -14.90 -25.50
CA LEU A 67 16.86 -14.78 -24.04
C LEU A 67 16.90 -13.33 -23.56
N ASP A 68 17.65 -12.46 -24.23
CA ASP A 68 17.74 -11.03 -23.91
C ASP A 68 16.39 -10.31 -24.16
N ASN A 69 15.73 -10.65 -25.27
CA ASN A 69 14.37 -10.20 -25.54
C ASN A 69 13.40 -10.68 -24.46
N ASP A 70 13.45 -11.97 -24.12
CA ASP A 70 12.60 -12.55 -23.07
C ASP A 70 12.82 -11.85 -21.72
N ILE A 71 14.08 -11.58 -21.34
CA ILE A 71 14.43 -10.87 -20.10
C ILE A 71 13.93 -9.43 -20.14
N SER A 72 14.11 -8.73 -21.26
CA SER A 72 13.69 -7.33 -21.42
C SER A 72 12.16 -7.20 -21.36
N GLU A 73 11.44 -8.11 -22.01
CA GLU A 73 9.98 -8.22 -21.95
C GLU A 73 9.51 -8.50 -20.52
N GLN A 74 10.13 -9.47 -19.83
CA GLN A 74 9.80 -9.81 -18.45
C GLN A 74 10.11 -8.66 -17.49
N SER A 75 11.26 -7.99 -17.65
CA SER A 75 11.65 -6.84 -16.85
C SER A 75 10.62 -5.71 -16.99
N THR A 76 10.22 -5.41 -18.22
CA THR A 76 9.18 -4.41 -18.50
C THR A 76 7.84 -4.82 -17.88
N ALA A 77 7.44 -6.09 -18.01
CA ALA A 77 6.22 -6.60 -17.41
C ALA A 77 6.24 -6.50 -15.87
N ILE A 78 7.37 -6.80 -15.24
CA ILE A 78 7.57 -6.68 -13.79
C ILE A 78 7.46 -5.22 -13.35
N GLN A 79 8.13 -4.28 -14.03
CA GLN A 79 8.03 -2.87 -13.67
C GLN A 79 6.60 -2.35 -13.80
N ASN A 80 5.92 -2.66 -14.91
CA ASN A 80 4.52 -2.31 -15.10
C ASN A 80 3.61 -2.89 -14.01
N ALA A 81 3.87 -4.12 -13.57
CA ALA A 81 3.12 -4.74 -12.48
C ALA A 81 3.39 -4.06 -11.12
N ARG A 82 4.65 -3.71 -10.82
CA ARG A 82 5.02 -2.98 -9.60
C ARG A 82 4.35 -1.60 -9.56
N GLU A 83 4.35 -0.88 -10.66
CA GLU A 83 3.70 0.43 -10.75
C GLU A 83 2.18 0.32 -10.58
N LYS A 84 1.54 -0.68 -11.21
CA LYS A 84 0.12 -0.96 -11.01
C LYS A 84 -0.20 -1.26 -9.54
N ALA A 85 0.57 -2.16 -8.92
CA ALA A 85 0.39 -2.50 -7.51
C ALA A 85 0.55 -1.27 -6.60
N ARG A 86 1.55 -0.42 -6.89
CA ARG A 86 1.79 0.83 -6.16
C ARG A 86 0.61 1.79 -6.28
N ARG A 87 0.03 1.96 -7.47
CA ARG A 87 -1.19 2.78 -7.67
C ARG A 87 -2.39 2.24 -6.89
N HIS A 88 -2.59 0.92 -6.88
CA HIS A 88 -3.66 0.31 -6.09
C HIS A 88 -3.47 0.50 -4.59
N LEU A 89 -2.25 0.32 -4.07
CA LEU A 89 -1.94 0.61 -2.66
C LEU A 89 -2.17 2.07 -2.32
N LYS A 90 -1.80 2.99 -3.23
CA LYS A 90 -2.04 4.42 -3.07
C LYS A 90 -3.52 4.75 -2.92
N LYS A 91 -4.34 4.20 -3.81
CA LYS A 91 -5.79 4.34 -3.74
C LYS A 91 -6.37 3.69 -2.48
N ALA A 92 -5.90 2.51 -2.07
CA ALA A 92 -6.37 1.84 -0.86
C ALA A 92 -6.04 2.65 0.42
N VAL A 93 -4.88 3.30 0.48
CA VAL A 93 -4.47 4.08 1.65
C VAL A 93 -5.21 5.41 1.74
N PHE A 94 -5.30 6.15 0.64
CA PHE A 94 -5.81 7.53 0.66
C PHE A 94 -7.23 7.70 0.09
N GLY A 95 -7.78 6.66 -0.53
CA GLY A 95 -9.12 6.68 -1.08
C GLY A 95 -9.30 7.74 -2.15
N SER A 96 -10.46 8.39 -2.11
CA SER A 96 -10.77 9.55 -2.96
C SER A 96 -9.84 10.76 -2.75
N GLN A 97 -9.01 10.75 -1.70
CA GLN A 97 -8.11 11.86 -1.35
C GLN A 97 -6.69 11.68 -1.89
N GLU A 98 -6.39 10.64 -2.68
CA GLU A 98 -5.04 10.33 -3.13
C GLU A 98 -4.30 11.51 -3.78
N ALA A 99 -4.97 12.28 -4.64
CA ALA A 99 -4.34 13.41 -5.33
C ALA A 99 -3.92 14.55 -4.38
N ALA A 100 -4.65 14.71 -3.27
CA ALA A 100 -4.39 15.73 -2.27
C ALA A 100 -3.35 15.28 -1.24
N LEU A 101 -3.29 13.98 -0.95
CA LEU A 101 -2.55 13.43 0.19
C LEU A 101 -1.29 12.66 -0.18
N ALA A 102 -1.26 11.97 -1.32
CA ALA A 102 -0.11 11.16 -1.68
C ALA A 102 1.08 12.04 -2.06
N ASP A 103 2.23 11.75 -1.46
CA ASP A 103 3.51 12.32 -1.87
C ASP A 103 4.06 11.62 -3.12
N LYS A 104 5.02 12.23 -3.82
CA LYS A 104 5.71 11.62 -4.98
C LYS A 104 6.38 10.29 -4.62
N ALA A 105 6.83 10.11 -3.38
CA ALA A 105 7.36 8.83 -2.91
C ALA A 105 6.34 7.70 -3.04
N ALA A 106 5.04 7.99 -2.92
CA ALA A 106 4.00 6.99 -3.12
C ALA A 106 3.94 6.45 -4.57
N ASP A 107 4.51 7.15 -5.55
CA ASP A 107 4.56 6.70 -6.95
C ASP A 107 5.84 5.92 -7.31
N ASP A 108 6.92 6.07 -6.53
CA ASP A 108 8.19 5.40 -6.81
C ASP A 108 8.23 3.97 -6.25
N VAL A 109 8.27 2.99 -7.14
CA VAL A 109 8.25 1.56 -6.80
C VAL A 109 9.51 1.09 -6.03
N ASN A 110 10.57 1.90 -5.99
CA ASN A 110 11.85 1.55 -5.37
C ASN A 110 12.11 2.27 -4.03
N SER A 111 11.21 3.18 -3.61
CA SER A 111 11.27 3.82 -2.30
C SER A 111 10.17 3.34 -1.37
N ASP A 112 10.33 3.65 -0.09
CA ASP A 112 9.26 3.53 0.88
C ASP A 112 8.04 4.32 0.41
N PHE A 113 6.84 3.88 0.82
CA PHE A 113 5.57 4.47 0.41
C PHE A 113 5.43 5.98 0.73
N GLY A 114 6.34 6.51 1.56
CA GLY A 114 6.38 7.90 1.94
C GLY A 114 5.34 8.24 3.01
N ASP A 115 5.23 9.54 3.30
CA ASP A 115 4.24 10.10 4.21
C ASP A 115 3.19 10.90 3.44
N VAL A 116 2.22 11.46 4.18
CA VAL A 116 1.28 12.43 3.63
C VAL A 116 2.04 13.66 3.13
N LYS A 117 1.71 14.11 1.92
CA LYS A 117 2.18 15.35 1.31
C LYS A 117 2.17 16.50 2.32
N ALA A 118 3.21 17.34 2.31
CA ALA A 118 3.40 18.38 3.32
C ALA A 118 2.21 19.34 3.48
N ALA A 119 1.57 19.73 2.37
CA ALA A 119 0.39 20.59 2.35
C ALA A 119 -0.95 19.81 2.35
N GLY A 120 -0.89 18.47 2.34
CA GLY A 120 -2.07 17.62 2.33
C GLY A 120 -2.81 17.70 3.67
N LYS A 121 -4.14 17.84 3.61
CA LYS A 121 -5.02 17.79 4.78
C LYS A 121 -6.01 16.66 4.62
N LEU A 122 -5.98 15.72 5.57
CA LEU A 122 -6.94 14.64 5.64
C LEU A 122 -8.29 15.21 6.10
N THR A 123 -9.28 15.15 5.22
CA THR A 123 -10.60 15.77 5.45
C THR A 123 -11.72 14.75 5.39
N PHE A 124 -12.74 15.02 6.18
CA PHE A 124 -14.07 14.45 6.03
C PHE A 124 -14.94 15.45 5.24
N VAL A 125 -15.93 14.99 4.48
CA VAL A 125 -16.83 15.89 3.72
C VAL A 125 -18.26 15.83 4.24
N GLY A 126 -18.78 17.00 4.62
CA GLY A 126 -20.20 17.17 4.95
C GLY A 126 -20.63 16.52 6.27
N CYS A 127 -19.70 15.99 7.07
CA CYS A 127 -20.00 15.30 8.32
C CYS A 127 -18.95 15.58 9.40
N SER A 128 -19.35 15.40 10.66
CA SER A 128 -18.43 15.36 11.82
C SER A 128 -17.59 14.10 11.79
N CYS A 129 -16.51 14.02 12.58
CA CYS A 129 -15.72 12.79 12.69
C CYS A 129 -16.64 11.58 12.96
N ASP A 130 -17.50 11.67 13.97
CA ASP A 130 -18.41 10.59 14.38
C ASP A 130 -19.39 10.20 13.27
N SER A 131 -20.04 11.17 12.63
CA SER A 131 -20.99 10.87 11.54
C SER A 131 -20.30 10.37 10.26
N CYS A 132 -19.05 10.72 10.01
CA CYS A 132 -18.29 10.13 8.90
C CYS A 132 -17.72 8.75 9.23
N CYS A 133 -17.51 8.42 10.50
CA CYS A 133 -17.11 7.10 10.97
C CYS A 133 -18.31 6.14 11.08
N ASN A 134 -19.53 6.69 11.18
CA ASN A 134 -20.80 5.98 11.10
C ASN A 134 -21.69 6.54 9.98
N PRO A 135 -21.23 6.51 8.71
CA PRO A 135 -21.93 7.21 7.65
C PRO A 135 -23.25 6.50 7.32
N SER A 136 -24.24 7.28 6.88
CA SER A 136 -25.53 6.76 6.38
C SER A 136 -25.49 6.37 4.90
N SER A 137 -24.33 6.54 4.25
CA SER A 137 -24.10 6.21 2.84
C SER A 137 -22.60 6.11 2.55
N ALA A 138 -22.23 5.44 1.46
CA ALA A 138 -20.84 5.19 1.08
C ALA A 138 -20.21 6.36 0.29
N GLN A 139 -20.38 7.59 0.77
CA GLN A 139 -19.86 8.79 0.09
C GLN A 139 -18.33 8.87 0.13
N PRO A 140 -17.68 9.53 -0.84
CA PRO A 140 -16.25 9.84 -0.76
C PRO A 140 -15.90 10.54 0.55
N LYS A 141 -14.70 10.29 1.07
CA LYS A 141 -14.20 10.86 2.33
C LYS A 141 -15.07 10.55 3.56
N THR A 142 -15.61 9.33 3.63
CA THR A 142 -16.24 8.75 4.82
C THR A 142 -15.56 7.42 5.16
N ALA A 143 -15.99 6.76 6.24
CA ALA A 143 -15.57 5.41 6.59
C ALA A 143 -15.52 4.47 5.37
N GLY A 144 -14.42 3.74 5.26
CA GLY A 144 -14.13 2.81 4.18
C GLY A 144 -13.78 3.45 2.84
N ASP A 145 -13.68 4.77 2.71
CA ASP A 145 -13.16 5.39 1.49
C ASP A 145 -11.65 5.14 1.32
N GLY A 146 -10.90 5.06 2.43
CA GLY A 146 -9.48 4.74 2.43
C GLY A 146 -8.93 4.53 3.83
N LEU A 147 -7.88 3.73 3.96
CA LEU A 147 -7.32 3.29 5.24
C LEU A 147 -6.91 4.47 6.14
N ALA A 148 -6.43 5.58 5.58
CA ALA A 148 -6.02 6.73 6.37
C ALA A 148 -7.18 7.37 7.15
N LEU A 149 -8.39 7.40 6.60
CA LEU A 149 -9.59 7.87 7.32
C LEU A 149 -10.06 6.83 8.34
N ASP A 150 -10.01 5.55 7.99
CA ASP A 150 -10.38 4.46 8.91
C ASP A 150 -9.48 4.47 10.14
N ILE A 151 -8.18 4.68 9.95
CA ILE A 151 -7.20 4.89 11.04
C ILE A 151 -7.65 6.02 11.96
N ILE A 152 -8.13 7.14 11.42
CA ILE A 152 -8.62 8.25 12.25
C ILE A 152 -9.86 7.83 13.05
N CYS A 153 -10.82 7.18 12.42
CA CYS A 153 -12.03 6.69 13.07
C CYS A 153 -11.75 5.70 14.21
N LEU A 154 -10.77 4.81 14.02
CA LEU A 154 -10.40 3.80 15.01
C LEU A 154 -9.68 4.38 16.23
N TRP A 155 -8.97 5.50 16.07
CA TRP A 155 -7.89 5.84 16.99
C TRP A 155 -7.87 7.29 17.48
N SER A 156 -8.52 8.23 16.79
CA SER A 156 -8.44 9.66 17.15
C SER A 156 -9.61 10.16 18.01
N GLY A 157 -10.72 9.41 18.07
CA GLY A 157 -11.94 9.83 18.77
C GLY A 157 -12.57 11.12 18.22
N GLY A 158 -13.76 11.46 18.71
CA GLY A 158 -14.50 12.67 18.39
C GLY A 158 -14.30 13.78 19.42
N ASN A 159 -14.95 14.93 19.23
CA ASN A 159 -14.81 16.11 20.09
C ASN A 159 -15.17 15.80 21.56
N GLY A 160 -16.13 14.88 21.78
CA GLY A 160 -16.52 14.43 23.12
C GLY A 160 -15.54 13.46 23.79
N ALA A 161 -14.54 12.91 23.07
CA ALA A 161 -13.60 11.92 23.60
C ALA A 161 -12.61 12.47 24.64
N GLY A 162 -12.50 13.80 24.77
CA GLY A 162 -11.65 14.45 25.76
C GLY A 162 -10.20 13.94 25.74
N THR A 163 -9.66 13.56 26.92
CA THR A 163 -8.28 13.05 27.06
C THR A 163 -8.11 11.58 26.65
N SER A 164 -9.21 10.87 26.36
CA SER A 164 -9.19 9.45 26.04
C SER A 164 -8.76 9.16 24.61
N ALA A 165 -8.80 10.17 23.71
CA ALA A 165 -8.31 10.09 22.33
C ALA A 165 -6.91 9.46 22.21
N ALA A 166 -6.00 9.82 23.12
CA ALA A 166 -4.64 9.29 23.12
C ALA A 166 -4.53 7.79 23.46
N LYS A 167 -5.59 7.14 23.96
CA LYS A 167 -5.53 5.79 24.55
C LYS A 167 -6.21 4.71 23.71
N PHE A 168 -6.82 5.03 22.58
CA PHE A 168 -7.65 4.05 21.85
C PHE A 168 -6.83 3.02 21.06
N CYS A 169 -5.62 3.35 20.63
CA CYS A 169 -4.79 2.48 19.79
C CYS A 169 -3.82 1.62 20.59
N THR A 170 -3.43 2.09 21.77
CA THR A 170 -2.38 1.49 22.59
C THR A 170 -2.77 1.48 24.06
N LYS A 171 -2.20 0.53 24.81
CA LYS A 171 -2.45 0.43 26.26
C LYS A 171 -2.04 1.69 27.04
N SER A 172 -1.02 2.40 26.55
CA SER A 172 -0.55 3.67 27.10
C SER A 172 -1.00 4.83 26.22
N ALA A 173 -1.13 6.02 26.79
CA ALA A 173 -1.49 7.21 26.02
C ALA A 173 -0.39 7.56 25.01
N LEU A 174 -0.77 7.79 23.76
CA LEU A 174 0.11 8.30 22.70
C LEU A 174 0.24 9.82 22.83
N SER A 175 1.48 10.29 22.97
CA SER A 175 1.79 11.72 22.90
C SER A 175 1.51 12.24 21.50
N GLY A 176 0.91 13.43 21.39
CA GLY A 176 0.67 14.12 20.12
C GLY A 176 -0.64 13.75 19.41
N VAL A 177 -1.38 12.76 19.90
CA VAL A 177 -2.77 12.50 19.45
C VAL A 177 -3.71 13.44 20.20
N GLN A 178 -4.53 14.18 19.44
CA GLN A 178 -5.48 15.15 19.96
C GLN A 178 -6.92 14.73 19.62
N ALA A 179 -7.88 15.10 20.46
CA ALA A 179 -9.29 14.95 20.11
C ALA A 179 -9.63 15.83 18.90
N ILE A 180 -10.42 15.28 17.96
CA ILE A 180 -10.82 16.01 16.76
C ILE A 180 -12.00 16.92 17.10
N THR A 181 -11.81 18.22 16.97
CA THR A 181 -12.84 19.22 17.27
C THR A 181 -13.77 19.46 16.08
N THR A 182 -14.97 19.99 16.33
CA THR A 182 -15.99 20.26 15.30
C THR A 182 -15.51 21.23 14.21
N GLY A 183 -14.51 22.07 14.50
CA GLY A 183 -13.93 23.04 13.56
C GLY A 183 -12.65 22.58 12.87
N ASP A 184 -12.21 21.34 13.04
CA ASP A 184 -10.95 20.87 12.46
C ASP A 184 -11.00 20.79 10.92
N ASP A 185 -10.26 21.68 10.27
CA ASP A 185 -10.11 21.77 8.82
C ASP A 185 -9.26 20.63 8.20
N GLY A 186 -8.85 19.67 9.03
CA GLY A 186 -8.01 18.52 8.67
C GLY A 186 -6.60 18.60 9.22
N ALA A 187 -6.22 19.71 9.87
CA ALA A 187 -4.93 19.84 10.54
C ALA A 187 -4.74 18.80 11.66
N ILE A 188 -5.70 18.69 12.58
CA ILE A 188 -5.63 17.74 13.70
C ILE A 188 -5.68 16.31 13.18
N LYS A 189 -6.63 16.01 12.28
CA LYS A 189 -6.72 14.69 11.62
C LYS A 189 -5.40 14.27 10.97
N THR A 190 -4.74 15.18 10.24
CA THR A 190 -3.47 14.87 9.58
C THR A 190 -2.34 14.67 10.59
N ALA A 191 -2.28 15.48 11.65
CA ALA A 191 -1.27 15.35 12.71
C ALA A 191 -1.43 14.03 13.49
N ASN A 192 -2.67 13.66 13.82
CA ASN A 192 -2.99 12.38 14.44
C ASN A 192 -2.56 11.22 13.53
N TYR A 193 -2.93 11.24 12.24
CA TYR A 193 -2.53 10.20 11.29
C TYR A 193 -1.01 10.02 11.25
N LYS A 194 -0.24 11.12 11.15
CA LYS A 194 1.23 11.06 11.16
C LYS A 194 1.78 10.45 12.46
N THR A 195 1.22 10.82 13.60
CA THR A 195 1.61 10.28 14.92
C THR A 195 1.31 8.78 15.01
N LEU A 196 0.14 8.35 14.54
CA LEU A 196 -0.29 6.96 14.53
C LEU A 196 0.55 6.12 13.57
N LEU A 197 0.88 6.65 12.39
CA LEU A 197 1.75 6.00 11.42
C LEU A 197 3.18 5.83 11.95
N ALA A 198 3.74 6.86 12.59
CA ALA A 198 5.04 6.78 13.24
C ALA A 198 5.05 5.74 14.37
N THR A 199 3.99 5.69 15.16
CA THR A 199 3.81 4.68 16.21
C THR A 199 3.75 3.28 15.60
N CYS A 200 2.98 3.08 14.53
CA CYS A 200 2.88 1.82 13.81
C CYS A 200 4.25 1.36 13.29
N ARG A 201 5.02 2.25 12.63
CA ARG A 201 6.38 1.94 12.15
C ARG A 201 7.37 1.61 13.26
N SER A 202 7.15 2.12 14.47
CA SER A 202 7.99 1.79 15.64
C SER A 202 7.70 0.40 16.20
N GLN A 203 6.50 -0.14 15.95
CA GLN A 203 6.21 -1.53 16.28
C GLN A 203 6.95 -2.41 15.28
N LYS A 204 8.00 -3.10 15.75
CA LYS A 204 8.69 -4.08 14.90
C LYS A 204 7.71 -5.21 14.58
N GLU A 205 7.39 -5.34 13.29
CA GLU A 205 6.90 -6.62 12.78
C GLU A 205 7.97 -7.69 13.09
N ALA A 206 7.54 -8.85 13.58
CA ALA A 206 8.45 -9.94 13.95
C ALA A 206 9.28 -10.44 12.75
N THR A 207 8.87 -10.10 11.52
CA THR A 207 9.56 -10.46 10.27
C THR A 207 9.34 -9.37 9.23
N ALA A 208 10.36 -9.09 8.40
CA ALA A 208 10.21 -8.20 7.26
C ALA A 208 9.14 -8.76 6.29
N LEU A 209 8.02 -8.06 6.17
CA LEU A 209 6.92 -8.45 5.29
C LEU A 209 7.35 -8.28 3.83
N THR A 210 7.52 -9.40 3.13
CA THR A 210 7.69 -9.35 1.67
C THR A 210 6.34 -9.10 1.03
N LEU A 211 6.24 -8.10 0.14
CA LEU A 211 5.01 -7.79 -0.58
C LEU A 211 4.71 -8.91 -1.58
N THR A 212 3.73 -9.73 -1.27
CA THR A 212 3.23 -10.83 -2.12
C THR A 212 1.71 -10.81 -2.11
N ALA A 213 1.09 -11.44 -3.10
CA ALA A 213 -0.37 -11.61 -3.09
C ALA A 213 -0.87 -12.31 -1.81
N ALA A 214 -0.11 -13.29 -1.31
CA ALA A 214 -0.46 -14.03 -0.10
C ALA A 214 -0.38 -13.16 1.17
N THR A 215 0.66 -12.34 1.31
CA THR A 215 0.82 -11.45 2.47
C THR A 215 -0.21 -10.33 2.47
N LEU A 216 -0.53 -9.74 1.32
CA LEU A 216 -1.62 -8.76 1.19
C LEU A 216 -2.97 -9.38 1.53
N ALA A 217 -3.29 -10.56 0.99
CA ALA A 217 -4.54 -11.24 1.28
C ALA A 217 -4.65 -11.65 2.76
N ALA A 218 -3.54 -12.05 3.38
CA ALA A 218 -3.48 -12.35 4.81
C ALA A 218 -3.70 -11.10 5.66
N ALA A 219 -3.08 -9.96 5.30
CA ALA A 219 -3.29 -8.69 5.99
C ALA A 219 -4.74 -8.21 5.89
N ALA A 220 -5.33 -8.24 4.68
CA ALA A 220 -6.73 -7.88 4.47
C ALA A 220 -7.67 -8.77 5.29
N ARG A 221 -7.45 -10.10 5.28
CA ARG A 221 -8.20 -11.05 6.13
C ARG A 221 -8.00 -10.83 7.63
N GLY A 222 -6.79 -10.42 8.03
CA GLY A 222 -6.50 -10.08 9.42
C GLY A 222 -7.37 -8.92 9.88
N VAL A 223 -7.48 -7.86 9.06
CA VAL A 223 -8.34 -6.71 9.36
C VAL A 223 -9.82 -7.10 9.34
N THR A 224 -10.29 -7.77 8.29
CA THR A 224 -11.72 -8.12 8.18
C THR A 224 -12.16 -9.20 9.17
N GLY A 225 -11.25 -10.07 9.61
CA GLY A 225 -11.50 -11.03 10.68
C GLY A 225 -11.72 -10.39 12.05
N HIS A 226 -11.36 -9.12 12.22
CA HIS A 226 -11.64 -8.35 13.43
C HIS A 226 -12.97 -7.59 13.41
N LEU A 227 -13.74 -7.67 12.32
CA LEU A 227 -15.07 -7.09 12.27
C LEU A 227 -15.94 -7.69 13.39
N ASP A 228 -16.64 -6.81 14.09
CA ASP A 228 -17.46 -7.02 15.29
C ASP A 228 -16.74 -7.62 16.51
N SER A 229 -15.51 -8.11 16.38
CA SER A 229 -14.82 -8.86 17.44
C SER A 229 -14.55 -8.07 18.73
N ASN A 230 -14.58 -6.74 18.67
CA ASN A 230 -14.23 -5.84 19.78
C ASN A 230 -15.44 -5.18 20.46
N TRP A 231 -16.61 -5.82 20.38
CA TRP A 231 -17.83 -5.34 21.05
C TRP A 231 -17.75 -5.48 22.58
N ARG A 232 -18.47 -4.62 23.30
CA ARG A 232 -18.61 -4.66 24.76
C ARG A 232 -20.07 -4.62 25.19
N THR A 233 -20.36 -5.24 26.32
CA THR A 233 -21.66 -5.03 27.00
C THR A 233 -21.53 -3.79 27.89
N GLY A 234 -22.52 -2.90 27.80
CA GLY A 234 -22.72 -1.81 28.71
C GLY A 234 -23.36 -2.26 30.02
N THR A 235 -24.32 -1.49 30.52
CA THR A 235 -25.00 -1.76 31.80
C THR A 235 -25.86 -3.03 31.79
N ALA A 236 -26.48 -3.35 30.65
CA ALA A 236 -27.38 -4.48 30.49
C ALA A 236 -27.02 -5.31 29.25
N ALA A 237 -27.22 -6.63 29.34
CA ALA A 237 -27.01 -7.56 28.23
C ALA A 237 -27.81 -7.10 26.99
N PRO A 238 -27.22 -7.10 25.79
CA PRO A 238 -27.92 -6.60 24.62
C PRO A 238 -29.00 -7.58 24.19
N THR A 239 -30.17 -7.05 23.85
CA THR A 239 -31.27 -7.81 23.25
C THR A 239 -30.99 -8.01 21.76
N SER A 240 -31.80 -8.84 21.09
CA SER A 240 -31.75 -8.99 19.63
C SER A 240 -31.86 -7.66 18.90
N SER A 241 -32.75 -6.76 19.33
CA SER A 241 -32.92 -5.43 18.72
C SER A 241 -31.67 -4.54 18.81
N GLY A 242 -30.90 -4.63 19.90
CA GLY A 242 -29.65 -3.87 20.03
C GLY A 242 -28.49 -4.44 19.20
N ARG A 243 -28.66 -5.65 18.62
CA ARG A 243 -27.60 -6.46 18.03
C ARG A 243 -27.83 -6.83 16.56
N ALA A 244 -29.07 -6.91 16.09
CA ALA A 244 -29.44 -7.70 14.91
C ALA A 244 -28.95 -7.18 13.55
N GLU A 245 -28.65 -5.89 13.37
CA GLU A 245 -28.39 -5.33 12.03
C GLU A 245 -26.90 -5.08 11.71
N LYS A 246 -26.03 -4.92 12.72
CA LYS A 246 -24.67 -4.36 12.51
C LYS A 246 -23.51 -5.26 12.90
N GLN A 247 -23.82 -6.49 13.32
CA GLN A 247 -22.92 -7.48 13.93
C GLN A 247 -21.74 -7.96 13.07
N ASN A 248 -21.53 -7.46 11.86
CA ASN A 248 -20.40 -7.86 11.01
C ASN A 248 -19.79 -6.67 10.25
N HIS A 249 -20.13 -5.45 10.65
CA HIS A 249 -19.79 -4.24 9.88
C HIS A 249 -18.95 -3.24 10.67
N TYR A 250 -18.77 -3.46 11.97
CA TYR A 250 -17.96 -2.59 12.81
C TYR A 250 -16.52 -3.08 12.96
N LEU A 251 -15.55 -2.23 12.67
CA LEU A 251 -14.16 -2.45 13.08
C LEU A 251 -13.83 -1.50 14.22
N GLY A 252 -13.32 -2.01 15.33
CA GLY A 252 -12.98 -1.22 16.52
C GLY A 252 -13.93 -1.43 17.70
N VAL A 253 -13.74 -0.66 18.76
CA VAL A 253 -14.48 -0.84 20.02
C VAL A 253 -15.84 -0.18 19.92
N HIS A 254 -16.89 -0.91 20.27
CA HIS A 254 -18.26 -0.41 20.26
C HIS A 254 -19.08 -1.09 21.38
N VAL A 255 -20.01 -0.35 21.99
CA VAL A 255 -20.66 -0.76 23.24
C VAL A 255 -22.17 -0.93 23.04
N TYR A 256 -22.63 -2.17 23.14
CA TYR A 256 -24.04 -2.52 23.11
C TYR A 256 -24.68 -2.46 24.50
N ASN A 257 -25.95 -2.07 24.59
CA ASN A 257 -26.67 -2.05 25.86
C ASN A 257 -28.16 -2.27 25.68
N ALA A 258 -28.72 -3.35 26.26
CA ALA A 258 -30.14 -3.70 26.12
C ALA A 258 -30.62 -3.57 24.65
N GLY A 259 -31.67 -2.79 24.40
CA GLY A 259 -32.20 -2.53 23.05
C GLY A 259 -31.50 -1.41 22.28
N THR A 260 -30.46 -0.78 22.83
CA THR A 260 -29.70 0.30 22.19
C THR A 260 -28.62 -0.27 21.29
N THR A 261 -28.71 0.05 19.99
CA THR A 261 -27.69 -0.26 18.99
C THR A 261 -26.43 0.57 19.24
N ALA A 262 -25.26 -0.07 19.12
CA ALA A 262 -23.99 0.65 19.14
C ALA A 262 -23.81 1.47 17.85
N THR A 263 -23.16 2.62 17.95
CA THR A 263 -22.73 3.43 16.80
C THR A 263 -21.24 3.77 16.91
N CYS A 264 -20.61 4.04 15.77
CA CYS A 264 -19.25 4.59 15.73
C CYS A 264 -19.25 6.08 16.02
N ASP A 265 -19.61 6.38 17.26
CA ASP A 265 -19.76 7.70 17.82
C ASP A 265 -18.89 7.80 19.07
N ALA A 266 -17.85 8.61 18.99
CA ALA A 266 -16.89 8.84 20.04
C ALA A 266 -17.20 10.11 20.85
N GLU A 267 -18.39 10.68 20.73
CA GLU A 267 -18.85 11.86 21.46
C GLU A 267 -19.26 11.51 22.90
N ALA A 268 -18.29 11.06 23.70
CA ALA A 268 -18.40 10.82 25.15
C ALA A 268 -17.01 10.79 25.78
N ASN A 269 -16.87 11.13 27.07
CA ASN A 269 -15.55 11.11 27.76
C ASN A 269 -14.87 9.73 27.70
N ASP A 270 -15.68 8.66 27.76
CA ASP A 270 -15.23 7.27 27.69
C ASP A 270 -16.10 6.48 26.70
N PRO A 271 -15.91 6.68 25.39
CA PRO A 271 -16.79 6.12 24.37
C PRO A 271 -16.66 4.60 24.24
N HIS A 272 -15.56 4.04 24.75
CA HIS A 272 -15.27 2.60 24.81
C HIS A 272 -15.97 1.87 25.98
N SER A 273 -16.69 2.60 26.83
CA SER A 273 -17.53 2.05 27.91
C SER A 273 -18.92 2.68 27.99
N THR A 274 -19.17 3.75 27.25
CA THR A 274 -20.47 4.43 27.21
C THR A 274 -21.46 3.65 26.35
N ASN A 275 -22.66 3.38 26.89
CA ASN A 275 -23.73 2.68 26.19
C ASN A 275 -24.06 3.33 24.83
N GLY A 276 -24.10 2.51 23.77
CA GLY A 276 -24.46 2.96 22.42
C GLY A 276 -23.35 3.71 21.67
N LYS A 277 -22.16 3.87 22.26
CA LYS A 277 -21.03 4.61 21.69
C LYS A 277 -19.91 3.68 21.24
N GLY A 278 -18.92 4.24 20.54
CA GLY A 278 -17.78 3.47 20.04
C GLY A 278 -16.72 4.31 19.36
N VAL A 279 -15.49 3.79 19.39
CA VAL A 279 -14.37 4.27 18.56
C VAL A 279 -14.14 3.19 17.52
N CYS A 280 -14.86 3.33 16.41
CA CYS A 280 -14.94 2.29 15.39
C CYS A 280 -15.18 2.89 14.00
N VAL A 281 -15.21 2.01 13.01
CA VAL A 281 -15.57 2.30 11.62
C VAL A 281 -16.81 1.49 11.27
N ASN A 282 -17.84 2.12 10.72
CA ASN A 282 -19.00 1.45 10.17
C ASN A 282 -18.86 1.21 8.66
N TYR A 283 -18.76 -0.06 8.27
CA TYR A 283 -18.71 -0.47 6.87
C TYR A 283 -20.06 -0.94 6.29
N GLU A 284 -21.14 -0.88 7.06
CA GLU A 284 -22.46 -1.42 6.68
C GLU A 284 -22.87 -0.96 5.28
N HIS A 285 -22.82 0.34 5.00
CA HIS A 285 -23.20 0.86 3.69
C HIS A 285 -22.24 0.47 2.56
N ARG A 286 -20.95 0.27 2.86
CA ARG A 286 -19.96 -0.22 1.89
C ARG A 286 -20.18 -1.68 1.53
N PHE A 287 -20.76 -2.47 2.44
CA PHE A 287 -21.06 -3.89 2.20
C PHE A 287 -22.43 -4.11 1.55
N HIS A 288 -23.43 -3.26 1.84
CA HIS A 288 -24.81 -3.46 1.37
C HIS A 288 -25.14 -2.78 0.03
N PHE A 289 -24.45 -1.70 -0.36
CA PHE A 289 -24.91 -0.85 -1.48
C PHE A 289 -23.87 -0.51 -2.55
N ASP A 290 -22.58 -0.68 -2.30
CA ASP A 290 -21.50 -0.47 -3.28
C ASP A 290 -20.68 -1.77 -3.44
N GLU A 291 -19.83 -1.86 -4.48
CA GLU A 291 -19.01 -3.03 -4.87
C GLU A 291 -18.00 -3.54 -3.81
N GLY A 292 -18.19 -3.22 -2.53
CA GLY A 292 -17.35 -3.51 -1.38
C GLY A 292 -16.61 -2.28 -0.85
N ILE A 293 -15.70 -2.51 0.11
CA ILE A 293 -14.69 -1.52 0.48
C ILE A 293 -13.70 -1.39 -0.71
N PRO A 294 -13.50 -0.19 -1.29
CA PRO A 294 -12.68 0.04 -2.50
C PRO A 294 -11.22 -0.41 -2.44
#